data_AF-A0A848GSB8-F1
#
_entry.id   AF-A0A848GSB8-F1
#
_cell.length_a   1.000
_cell.length_b   1.000
_cell.length_c   1.000
_cell.angle_alpha   90.00
_cell.angle_beta   90.00
_cell.angle_gamma   90.00
#
_symmetry.space_group_name_H-M   'P 1'
#
loop_
_entity.id
_entity.type
_entity.pdbx_description
1 polymer ?
#
loop_
_entity_poly.entity_id
_entity_poly.type
_entity_poly.pdbx_seq_one_letter_code
_entity_poly.pdbx_strand_id
1 'polypeptide(L)' 'MQKDIKYKLSKKLKKELKIFLEDHPAKRVNRNLREVFMTFVAHCLHVSPLNMKDIIWDMTCLMELFDLAEDETVDWPEQ' A
#
# COMPACT_ATOMS: atom_id res chain seq x y z
N MET A 1 2.54 -13.59 22.34
CA MET A 1 2.01 -14.44 21.26
C MET A 1 1.01 -13.61 20.47
N GLN A 2 1.42 -13.05 19.32
CA GLN A 2 0.47 -12.51 18.35
C GLN A 2 -0.34 -13.70 17.82
N LYS A 3 -1.67 -13.68 18.04
CA LYS A 3 -2.56 -14.62 17.36
C LYS A 3 -2.53 -14.22 15.88
N ASP A 4 -2.08 -15.12 15.01
CA ASP A 4 -2.24 -14.96 13.57
C ASP A 4 -3.73 -14.92 13.24
N ILE A 5 -4.29 -13.71 13.17
CA ILE A 5 -5.63 -13.53 12.63
C ILE A 5 -5.48 -13.74 11.13
N LYS A 6 -5.80 -14.96 10.65
CA LYS A 6 -5.95 -15.23 9.22
C LYS A 6 -7.19 -14.50 8.72
N TYR A 7 -7.01 -13.25 8.31
CA TYR A 7 -8.02 -12.51 7.56
C TYR A 7 -8.27 -13.24 6.25
N LYS A 8 -9.43 -13.91 6.12
CA LYS A 8 -9.87 -14.45 4.84
C LYS A 8 -10.38 -13.29 4.00
N LEU A 9 -9.57 -12.87 3.01
CA LEU A 9 -10.04 -11.94 1.98
C LEU A 9 -11.25 -12.57 1.27
N SER A 10 -12.34 -11.80 1.16
CA SER A 10 -13.51 -12.24 0.41
C SER A 10 -13.15 -12.43 -1.06
N LYS A 11 -13.84 -13.36 -1.75
CA LYS A 11 -13.63 -13.58 -3.20
C LYS A 11 -13.85 -12.28 -3.99
N LYS A 12 -14.80 -11.46 -3.56
CA LYS A 12 -15.08 -10.14 -4.15
C LYS A 12 -13.87 -9.21 -4.00
N LEU A 13 -13.34 -9.05 -2.79
CA LEU A 13 -12.19 -8.17 -2.54
C LEU A 13 -10.95 -8.59 -3.34
N LYS A 14 -10.66 -9.89 -3.44
CA LYS A 14 -9.57 -10.39 -4.28
C LYS A 14 -9.75 -10.03 -5.76
N LYS A 15 -10.96 -10.16 -6.28
CA LYS A 15 -11.28 -9.82 -7.68
C LYS A 15 -11.09 -8.32 -7.93
N GLU A 16 -11.63 -7.47 -7.08
CA GLU A 16 -11.50 -6.02 -7.23
C GLU A 16 -10.04 -5.56 -7.12
N LEU A 17 -9.27 -6.11 -6.17
CA LEU A 17 -7.85 -5.79 -6.03
C LEU A 17 -7.05 -6.19 -7.28
N LYS A 18 -7.36 -7.36 -7.86
CA LYS A 18 -6.72 -7.80 -9.10
C LYS A 18 -7.01 -6.83 -10.25
N ILE A 19 -8.28 -6.49 -10.48
CA ILE A 19 -8.69 -5.53 -11.53
C ILE A 19 -7.99 -4.18 -11.32
N PHE A 20 -7.96 -3.71 -10.07
CA PHE A 20 -7.29 -2.46 -9.73
C PHE A 20 -5.81 -2.47 -10.13
N LEU A 21 -5.07 -3.54 -9.83
CA LEU A 21 -3.64 -3.66 -10.14
C LEU A 21 -3.37 -3.84 -11.65
N GLU A 22 -4.31 -4.45 -12.39
CA GLU A 22 -4.25 -4.55 -13.86
C GLU A 22 -4.37 -3.16 -14.51
N ASP A 23 -5.30 -2.33 -14.03
CA ASP A 23 -5.51 -0.95 -14.53
C ASP A 23 -4.50 0.07 -13.97
N HIS A 24 -3.91 -0.26 -12.80
CA HIS A 24 -3.02 0.63 -12.06
C HIS A 24 -1.77 -0.12 -11.60
N PRO A 25 -0.66 -0.06 -12.38
CA PRO A 25 0.58 -0.73 -12.04
C PRO A 25 1.03 -0.38 -10.62
N ALA A 26 1.34 -1.40 -9.80
CA ALA A 26 1.67 -1.25 -8.38
C ALA A 26 2.79 -0.21 -8.15
N LYS A 27 3.86 -0.28 -8.95
CA LYS A 27 4.97 0.69 -8.95
C LYS A 27 4.51 2.14 -9.10
N ARG A 28 3.57 2.39 -10.02
CA ARG A 28 3.02 3.73 -10.28
C ARG A 28 2.23 4.22 -9.08
N VAL A 29 1.37 3.36 -8.53
CA VAL A 29 0.56 3.68 -7.35
C VAL A 29 1.46 3.98 -6.16
N ASN A 30 2.46 3.13 -5.90
CA ASN A 30 3.38 3.28 -4.78
C ASN A 30 4.20 4.58 -4.88
N ARG A 31 4.75 4.89 -6.07
CA ARG A 31 5.45 6.17 -6.30
C ARG A 31 4.57 7.37 -5.96
N ASN A 32 3.32 7.37 -6.41
CA ASN A 32 2.40 8.48 -6.16
C ASN A 32 2.03 8.57 -4.66
N LEU A 33 1.85 7.44 -3.97
CA LEU A 33 1.61 7.41 -2.53
C LEU A 33 2.80 7.97 -1.74
N ARG A 34 4.04 7.61 -2.11
CA ARG A 34 5.27 8.17 -1.53
C ARG A 34 5.31 9.69 -1.69
N GLU A 35 4.99 10.20 -2.88
CA GLU A 35 5.00 11.64 -3.16
C GLU A 35 3.96 12.40 -2.32
N VAL A 36 2.72 11.88 -2.25
CA VAL A 36 1.67 12.46 -1.41
C VAL A 36 2.06 12.45 0.06
N PHE A 37 2.61 11.33 0.53
CA PHE A 37 3.01 11.18 1.93
C PHE A 37 4.16 12.11 2.32
N MET A 38 5.19 12.21 1.50
CA MET A 38 6.30 13.13 1.73
C MET A 38 5.83 14.59 1.70
N THR A 39 4.90 14.93 0.81
CA THR A 39 4.28 16.25 0.76
C THR A 39 3.53 16.55 2.06
N PHE A 40 2.73 15.60 2.55
CA PHE A 40 2.02 15.73 3.82
C PHE A 40 2.99 15.94 5.00
N VAL A 41 4.01 15.09 5.11
CA VAL A 41 5.03 15.19 6.17
C VAL A 41 5.73 16.55 6.13
N ALA A 42 6.10 17.04 4.95
CA ALA A 42 6.72 18.35 4.77
C ALA A 42 5.82 19.50 5.23
N HIS A 43 4.51 19.43 4.96
CA HIS A 43 3.55 20.44 5.44
C HIS A 43 3.33 20.38 6.97
N CYS A 44 3.48 19.21 7.57
CA CYS A 44 3.31 19.00 9.01
C CYS A 44 4.58 19.29 9.84
N LEU A 45 5.69 19.73 9.23
CA LEU A 45 6.95 19.99 9.96
C LEU A 45 6.79 21.00 11.11
N HIS A 46 5.81 21.90 11.01
CA HIS A 46 5.55 22.93 12.02
C HIS A 46 4.47 22.54 13.04
N VAL A 47 3.69 21.49 12.77
CA VAL A 47 2.64 20.98 13.66
C VAL A 47 2.53 19.47 13.44
N SER A 48 3.01 18.68 14.41
CA SER A 48 2.87 17.22 14.34
C SER A 48 1.44 16.81 14.72
N PRO A 49 0.71 16.07 13.86
CA PRO A 49 -0.55 15.44 14.24
C PRO A 49 -0.36 14.50 15.43
N LEU A 50 -1.38 14.38 16.29
CA LEU A 50 -1.36 13.48 17.44
C LEU A 50 -1.20 12.01 17.04
N ASN A 51 -1.72 11.64 15.87
CA ASN A 51 -1.67 10.30 15.29
C ASN A 51 -0.58 10.14 14.22
N MET A 52 0.43 11.01 14.20
CA MET A 52 1.49 10.98 13.16
C MET A 52 2.16 9.61 13.06
N LYS A 53 2.39 8.94 14.20
CA LYS A 53 2.99 7.60 14.25
C LYS A 53 2.13 6.55 13.52
N ASP A 54 0.82 6.57 13.74
CA ASP A 54 -0.10 5.61 13.12
C ASP A 54 -0.20 5.87 11.62
N ILE A 55 -0.24 7.15 11.21
CA ILE A 55 -0.23 7.53 9.79
C ILE A 55 1.05 7.04 9.10
N ILE A 56 2.22 7.26 9.71
CA ILE A 56 3.50 6.78 9.16
C ILE A 56 3.46 5.25 9.01
N TRP A 57 2.99 4.54 10.04
CA TRP A 57 2.91 3.09 10.03
C TRP A 57 1.97 2.57 8.93
N ASP A 58 0.73 3.05 8.90
CA ASP A 58 -0.28 2.62 7.93
C ASP A 58 0.14 2.90 6.49
N MET A 59 0.73 4.07 6.24
CA MET A 59 1.26 4.42 4.92
C MET A 59 2.44 3.52 4.53
N THR A 60 3.35 3.24 5.46
CA THR A 60 4.51 2.36 5.19
C THR A 60 4.04 0.94 4.86
N CYS A 61 3.15 0.36 5.67
CA CYS A 61 2.58 -0.95 5.40
C CYS A 61 1.83 -1.01 4.06
N LEU A 62 1.09 0.05 3.69
CA LEU A 62 0.42 0.11 2.41
C LEU A 62 1.41 0.12 1.23
N MET A 63 2.50 0.89 1.34
CA MET A 63 3.55 0.93 0.32
C MET A 63 4.27 -0.42 0.19
N GLU A 64 4.57 -1.08 1.31
CA GLU A 64 5.16 -2.43 1.32
C GLU A 64 4.25 -3.47 0.64
N LEU A 65 2.92 -3.36 0.83
CA LEU A 65 1.97 -4.24 0.13
C LEU A 65 2.00 -4.04 -1.39
N PHE A 66 2.17 -2.81 -1.87
CA PHE A 66 2.30 -2.55 -3.30
C PHE A 66 3.66 -2.97 -3.85
N ASP A 67 4.74 -2.86 -3.07
CA ASP A 67 6.05 -3.40 -3.45
C ASP A 67 5.99 -4.94 -3.57
N LEU A 68 5.36 -5.64 -2.62
CA LEU A 68 5.12 -7.09 -2.70
C LEU A 68 4.24 -7.48 -3.90
N ALA A 69 3.19 -6.69 -4.18
CA ALA A 69 2.35 -6.90 -5.35
C ALA A 69 3.13 -6.69 -6.66
N GLU A 70 4.11 -5.78 -6.71
CA GLU A 70 5.03 -5.66 -7.86
C GLU A 70 5.86 -6.95 -8.00
N ASP A 71 6.54 -7.39 -6.94
CA ASP A 71 7.40 -8.57 -6.96
C ASP A 71 6.66 -9.85 -7.40
N GLU A 72 5.44 -10.08 -6.92
CA GLU A 72 4.60 -11.23 -7.32
C GLU A 72 4.09 -11.12 -8.77
N THR A 73 4.01 -9.92 -9.34
CA THR A 73 3.58 -9.71 -10.74
C THR A 73 4.72 -9.79 -11.76
N VAL A 74 5.98 -9.66 -11.35
CA VAL A 74 7.14 -9.90 -12.22
C VAL A 74 7.26 -11.39 -12.60
N ASP A 75 6.74 -12.29 -11.75
CA ASP A 75 6.64 -13.73 -12.02
C ASP A 75 5.39 -14.13 -12.82
N TRP A 76 4.57 -13.17 -13.26
CA TRP A 76 3.41 -13.45 -14.11
C TRP A 76 3.89 -13.62 -15.55
N PRO A 77 3.78 -14.82 -16.16
CA PRO A 77 4.20 -14.98 -17.54
C PRO A 77 3.37 -14.04 -18.41
N GLU A 78 4.05 -13.20 -19.17
CA GLU A 78 3.47 -12.40 -20.25
C GLU A 78 2.54 -13.31 -21.07
N GLN A 79 1.28 -12.89 -21.23
CA GLN A 79 0.34 -13.55 -22.16
C GLN A 79 0.64 -13.15 -23.59
#